data_AF-A0A1C6CVK6-F1
#
_entry.id   AF-A0A1C6CVK6-F1
#
_cell.length_a   1.000
_cell.length_b   1.000
_cell.length_c   1.000
_cell.angle_alpha   90.00
_cell.angle_beta   90.00
_cell.angle_gamma   90.00
#
_symmetry.space_group_name_H-M   'P 1'
#
loop_
_entity.id
_entity.type
_entity.pdbx_description
1 polymer ?
#
loop_
_entity_poly.entity_id
_entity_poly.type
_entity_poly.pdbx_seq_one_letter_code
_entity_poly.pdbx_strand_id
1 'polypeptide(L)'
;MKKKIAAIIVCGALAASLVSCQKKEDNPDVSAAGSSEQETSGKSENGMPEESDSMNHVMLALAMAGEETGKEYAVWDGTYFWTACTYLISEDGAMSAGAEEKDGMLVLTEDDVREAANALFAAYDGNRKALPDIPEDFTAVAYDSETEQYTFEKKDAKDWEVVVNSCGDHEDGTYEIQASVVSGTKQEPVADYSVGMQDTSYEGTGKPLYHYMITTFDQTKSYEKGSGDTGSNDESDKTDTAGGQEQTGTDNNSGTGADNNDNTNSQQKPSNTGKKISQEEALALAENGIGKDGATDPETGNIYSFGFEGMTKIDGVEYYNFRLSWLVVDESGNADHSSYLTNIFVSTDGSSVKQGSRGTDGSWEFNA
;
A
#
# COMPACT_ATOMS: atom_id res chain seq x y z
N MET A 1 17.81 36.40 4.56
CA MET A 1 17.21 36.71 5.89
C MET A 1 16.78 35.39 6.50
N LYS A 2 17.44 34.95 7.58
CA LYS A 2 17.17 33.67 8.24
C LYS A 2 16.01 33.85 9.21
N LYS A 3 14.87 33.19 8.96
CA LYS A 3 13.79 33.10 9.94
C LYS A 3 13.90 31.74 10.63
N LYS A 4 14.20 31.79 11.92
CA LYS A 4 14.29 30.65 12.83
C LYS A 4 12.87 30.20 13.17
N ILE A 5 12.54 28.94 12.96
CA ILE A 5 11.33 28.31 13.49
C ILE A 5 11.69 27.76 14.86
N ALA A 6 10.93 28.17 15.88
CA ALA A 6 11.10 27.75 17.26
C ALA A 6 10.21 26.54 17.51
N ALA A 7 10.83 25.42 17.90
CA ALA A 7 10.14 24.23 18.40
C ALA A 7 9.55 24.52 19.79
N ILE A 8 8.26 24.24 19.97
CA ILE A 8 7.60 24.26 21.28
C ILE A 8 7.72 22.85 21.87
N ILE A 9 8.60 22.72 22.85
CA ILE A 9 8.72 21.54 23.71
C ILE A 9 7.63 21.66 24.79
N VAL A 10 6.65 20.77 24.80
CA VAL A 10 5.75 20.59 25.94
C VAL A 10 6.26 19.40 26.75
N CYS A 11 6.89 19.71 27.88
CA CYS A 11 7.20 18.74 28.92
C CYS A 11 5.95 18.48 29.78
N GLY A 12 5.46 17.23 29.79
CA GLY A 12 4.53 16.73 30.79
C GLY A 12 5.14 15.54 31.51
N ALA A 13 5.74 15.77 32.68
CA ALA A 13 6.17 14.72 33.59
C ALA A 13 5.18 14.63 34.76
N LEU A 14 4.75 13.41 35.11
CA LEU A 14 4.20 12.95 36.40
C LEU A 14 3.70 11.51 36.18
N ALA A 15 3.90 10.49 37.01
CA ALA A 15 4.82 10.19 38.09
C ALA A 15 4.66 8.67 38.34
N ALA A 16 5.76 7.95 38.58
CA ALA A 16 5.71 6.54 38.94
C ALA A 16 5.06 6.35 40.32
N SER A 17 4.20 5.32 40.45
CA SER A 17 4.05 4.62 41.73
C SER A 17 4.01 3.11 41.47
N LEU A 18 5.09 2.45 41.88
CA LEU A 18 5.15 1.02 42.11
C LEU A 18 4.54 0.75 43.49
N VAL A 19 3.63 -0.21 43.59
CA VAL A 19 3.32 -0.88 44.86
C VAL A 19 3.21 -2.38 44.61
N SER A 20 4.13 -3.14 45.23
CA SER A 20 4.13 -4.59 45.29
C SER A 20 3.15 -5.13 46.34
N CYS A 21 2.46 -6.22 45.96
CA CYS A 21 1.90 -7.34 46.73
C CYS A 21 1.41 -7.14 48.18
N GLN A 22 0.15 -7.49 48.44
CA GLN A 22 -0.19 -8.44 49.50
C GLN A 22 -1.55 -9.13 49.31
N LYS A 23 -1.55 -10.45 49.57
CA LYS A 23 -2.65 -11.41 49.54
C LYS A 23 -3.29 -11.50 50.95
N LYS A 24 -4.61 -11.40 51.08
CA LYS A 24 -5.40 -12.11 52.12
C LYS A 24 -6.92 -12.08 51.88
N GLU A 25 -7.54 -13.21 52.20
CA GLU A 25 -8.91 -13.65 51.95
C GLU A 25 -10.01 -13.05 52.87
N ASP A 26 -11.24 -13.15 52.34
CA ASP A 26 -12.56 -13.40 52.96
C ASP A 26 -13.45 -12.27 53.56
N ASN A 27 -14.42 -11.88 52.72
CA ASN A 27 -15.89 -11.96 52.89
C ASN A 27 -16.65 -10.86 53.69
N PRO A 28 -18.00 -10.73 53.53
CA PRO A 28 -18.62 -9.74 52.65
C PRO A 28 -19.61 -8.81 53.41
N ASP A 29 -19.87 -7.61 52.91
CA ASP A 29 -21.23 -7.04 53.01
C ASP A 29 -21.47 -5.87 52.04
N VAL A 30 -22.73 -5.78 51.66
CA VAL A 30 -23.31 -5.14 50.48
C VAL A 30 -23.53 -3.63 50.69
N SER A 31 -23.23 -2.78 49.71
CA SER A 31 -24.18 -1.73 49.26
C SER A 31 -23.68 -0.91 48.06
N ALA A 32 -24.51 -0.92 47.01
CA ALA A 32 -24.81 0.14 46.05
C ALA A 32 -23.69 1.07 45.59
N ALA A 33 -23.19 0.84 44.37
CA ALA A 33 -22.66 1.88 43.50
C ALA A 33 -22.99 1.54 42.03
N GLY A 34 -23.27 2.58 41.26
CA GLY A 34 -23.79 2.51 39.90
C GLY A 34 -22.93 1.67 38.96
N SER A 35 -23.62 1.02 38.02
CA SER A 35 -23.03 0.37 36.87
C SER A 35 -22.37 1.42 35.99
N SER A 36 -21.11 1.74 36.26
CA SER A 36 -20.20 2.20 35.23
C SER A 36 -19.82 0.96 34.43
N GLU A 37 -20.37 0.85 33.23
CA GLU A 37 -19.82 -0.02 32.20
C GLU A 37 -18.36 0.37 32.03
N GLN A 38 -17.49 -0.50 32.54
CA GLN A 38 -16.08 -0.44 32.26
C GLN A 38 -15.94 -1.01 30.85
N GLU A 39 -15.86 -0.11 29.85
CA GLU A 39 -15.38 -0.46 28.52
C GLU A 39 -13.99 -1.04 28.67
N THR A 40 -13.93 -2.37 28.72
CA THR A 40 -12.72 -3.11 28.37
C THR A 40 -12.53 -2.93 26.86
N SER A 41 -11.83 -1.86 26.48
CA SER A 41 -11.22 -1.77 25.15
C SER A 41 -10.25 -2.94 25.03
N GLY A 42 -10.71 -3.97 24.32
CA GLY A 42 -10.02 -5.23 24.16
C GLY A 42 -9.20 -5.18 22.89
N LYS A 43 -8.05 -4.52 22.92
CA LYS A 43 -7.08 -4.61 21.82
C LYS A 43 -6.72 -6.09 21.65
N SER A 44 -6.89 -6.61 20.44
CA SER A 44 -6.57 -7.98 20.06
C SER A 44 -5.09 -8.31 20.36
N GLU A 45 -4.75 -9.60 20.55
CA GLU A 45 -3.38 -10.00 20.90
C GLU A 45 -2.33 -9.53 19.87
N ASN A 46 -2.74 -9.36 18.62
CA ASN A 46 -1.90 -8.89 17.51
C ASN A 46 -1.90 -7.36 17.33
N GLY A 47 -2.66 -6.62 18.15
CA GLY A 47 -2.68 -5.16 18.13
C GLY A 47 -3.67 -4.54 17.14
N MET A 48 -4.45 -5.34 16.41
CA MET A 48 -5.48 -4.85 15.49
C MET A 48 -6.57 -4.05 16.23
N PRO A 49 -7.11 -2.98 15.63
CA PRO A 49 -8.17 -2.18 16.23
C PRO A 49 -9.52 -2.92 16.29
N GLU A 50 -10.50 -2.34 16.99
CA GLU A 50 -11.84 -2.93 17.11
C GLU A 50 -12.58 -2.91 15.76
N GLU A 51 -13.52 -3.85 15.53
CA GLU A 51 -14.27 -4.01 14.26
C GLU A 51 -13.37 -4.19 13.00
N SER A 52 -12.13 -4.67 13.15
CA SER A 52 -11.21 -4.91 12.03
C SER A 52 -11.22 -6.36 11.52
N ASP A 53 -12.10 -7.23 12.03
CA ASP A 53 -12.07 -8.68 11.72
C ASP A 53 -12.19 -8.96 10.22
N SER A 54 -13.00 -8.18 9.50
CA SER A 54 -13.19 -8.29 8.05
C SER A 54 -11.94 -7.90 7.25
N MET A 55 -10.97 -7.20 7.84
CA MET A 55 -9.75 -6.77 7.14
C MET A 55 -8.84 -7.94 6.77
N ASN A 56 -8.99 -9.11 7.41
CA ASN A 56 -8.32 -10.33 6.97
C ASN A 56 -8.78 -10.76 5.57
N HIS A 57 -10.08 -10.65 5.27
CA HIS A 57 -10.62 -10.97 3.95
C HIS A 57 -10.19 -9.93 2.91
N VAL A 58 -10.14 -8.65 3.29
CA VAL A 58 -9.65 -7.56 2.43
C VAL A 58 -8.19 -7.79 2.04
N MET A 59 -7.31 -8.08 3.01
CA MET A 59 -5.91 -8.41 2.75
C MET A 59 -5.75 -9.67 1.90
N LEU A 60 -6.55 -10.71 2.15
CA LEU A 60 -6.52 -11.94 1.36
C LEU A 60 -6.92 -11.67 -0.09
N ALA A 61 -7.97 -10.90 -0.31
CA ALA A 61 -8.46 -10.55 -1.65
C ALA A 61 -7.41 -9.78 -2.47
N LEU A 62 -6.69 -8.84 -1.84
CA LEU A 62 -5.59 -8.11 -2.48
C LEU A 62 -4.40 -9.03 -2.82
N ALA A 63 -4.04 -9.96 -1.93
CA ALA A 63 -2.99 -10.94 -2.19
C ALA A 63 -3.35 -11.88 -3.36
N MET A 64 -4.58 -12.40 -3.38
CA MET A 64 -5.05 -13.27 -4.46
C MET A 64 -5.16 -12.54 -5.79
N ALA A 65 -5.58 -11.27 -5.78
CA ALA A 65 -5.56 -10.43 -6.98
C ALA A 65 -4.14 -10.20 -7.50
N GLY A 66 -3.17 -9.99 -6.62
CA GLY A 66 -1.76 -9.86 -7.00
C GLY A 66 -1.21 -11.13 -7.64
N GLU A 67 -1.46 -12.29 -7.03
CA GLU A 67 -1.05 -13.60 -7.56
C GLU A 67 -1.67 -13.88 -8.94
N GLU A 68 -2.99 -13.66 -9.09
CA GLU A 68 -3.68 -14.00 -10.33
C GLU A 68 -3.31 -13.07 -11.50
N THR A 69 -3.12 -11.79 -11.22
CA THR A 69 -2.82 -10.79 -12.25
C THR A 69 -1.32 -10.60 -12.48
N GLY A 70 -0.47 -11.08 -11.57
CA GLY A 70 0.97 -10.83 -11.57
C GLY A 70 1.34 -9.37 -11.32
N LYS A 71 0.46 -8.61 -10.66
CA LYS A 71 0.64 -7.17 -10.41
C LYS A 71 0.78 -6.90 -8.92
N GLU A 72 1.62 -5.92 -8.60
CA GLU A 72 1.62 -5.30 -7.27
C GLU A 72 0.33 -4.49 -7.07
N TYR A 73 0.14 -3.93 -5.87
CA TYR A 73 -1.04 -3.16 -5.49
C TYR A 73 -1.35 -2.03 -6.49
N ALA A 74 -2.25 -2.30 -7.44
CA ALA A 74 -2.44 -1.52 -8.65
C ALA A 74 -3.88 -0.97 -8.73
N VAL A 75 -4.15 0.05 -7.92
CA VAL A 75 -5.47 0.69 -7.75
C VAL A 75 -6.15 1.15 -9.06
N TRP A 76 -5.37 1.42 -10.11
CA TRP A 76 -5.88 1.94 -11.38
C TRP A 76 -5.99 0.91 -12.50
N ASP A 77 -5.52 -0.30 -12.26
CA ASP A 77 -5.62 -1.37 -13.22
C ASP A 77 -7.00 -2.02 -13.10
N GLY A 78 -7.83 -1.91 -14.15
CA GLY A 78 -9.20 -2.43 -14.12
C GLY A 78 -9.26 -3.93 -13.85
N THR A 79 -8.34 -4.72 -14.40
CA THR A 79 -8.27 -6.17 -14.16
C THR A 79 -7.92 -6.47 -12.70
N TYR A 80 -6.92 -5.80 -12.13
CA TYR A 80 -6.56 -5.95 -10.71
C TYR A 80 -7.73 -5.55 -9.80
N PHE A 81 -8.33 -4.38 -10.05
CA PHE A 81 -9.47 -3.86 -9.29
C PHE A 81 -10.63 -4.86 -9.24
N TRP A 82 -11.09 -5.33 -10.41
CA TRP A 82 -12.23 -6.23 -10.48
C TRP A 82 -11.89 -7.63 -9.97
N THR A 83 -10.64 -8.08 -10.10
CA THR A 83 -10.17 -9.34 -9.49
C THR A 83 -10.23 -9.26 -7.97
N ALA A 84 -9.71 -8.20 -7.37
CA ALA A 84 -9.74 -7.98 -5.92
C ALA A 84 -11.18 -7.90 -5.40
N CYS A 85 -12.06 -7.14 -6.06
CA CYS A 85 -13.48 -7.08 -5.72
C CYS A 85 -14.13 -8.46 -5.77
N THR A 86 -13.82 -9.26 -6.81
CA THR A 86 -14.38 -10.62 -6.96
C THR A 86 -14.00 -11.53 -5.79
N TYR A 87 -12.73 -11.51 -5.36
CA TYR A 87 -12.31 -12.30 -4.19
C TYR A 87 -12.98 -11.81 -2.91
N LEU A 88 -13.00 -10.51 -2.63
CA LEU A 88 -13.60 -9.98 -1.41
C LEU A 88 -15.11 -10.26 -1.34
N ILE A 89 -15.83 -10.04 -2.44
CA ILE A 89 -17.27 -10.30 -2.55
C ILE A 89 -17.58 -11.79 -2.43
N SER A 90 -16.68 -12.67 -2.86
CA SER A 90 -16.87 -14.11 -2.68
C SER A 90 -16.88 -14.52 -1.20
N GLU A 91 -16.08 -13.85 -0.37
CA GLU A 91 -16.01 -14.09 1.08
C GLU A 91 -17.15 -13.40 1.82
N ASP A 92 -17.37 -12.11 1.56
CA ASP A 92 -18.23 -11.27 2.40
C ASP A 92 -19.52 -10.81 1.74
N GLY A 93 -19.59 -10.85 0.41
CA GLY A 93 -20.66 -10.18 -0.35
C GLY A 93 -22.06 -10.67 0.02
N ALA A 94 -22.21 -11.94 0.40
CA ALA A 94 -23.48 -12.50 0.85
C ALA A 94 -24.01 -11.91 2.18
N MET A 95 -23.15 -11.23 2.95
CA MET A 95 -23.54 -10.56 4.20
C MET A 95 -24.11 -9.16 3.97
N SER A 96 -23.93 -8.59 2.77
CA SER A 96 -24.51 -7.29 2.44
C SER A 96 -26.04 -7.35 2.42
N ALA A 97 -26.68 -6.26 2.83
CA ALA A 97 -28.14 -6.21 2.94
C ALA A 97 -28.85 -6.33 1.57
N GLY A 98 -28.17 -5.94 0.50
CA GLY A 98 -28.65 -5.99 -0.88
C GLY A 98 -28.34 -7.27 -1.64
N ALA A 99 -27.63 -8.23 -1.03
CA ALA A 99 -27.19 -9.44 -1.72
C ALA A 99 -28.34 -10.37 -2.12
N GLU A 100 -28.29 -10.82 -3.38
CA GLU A 100 -29.08 -11.93 -3.88
C GLU A 100 -28.15 -13.01 -4.45
N GLU A 101 -28.56 -14.27 -4.39
CA GLU A 101 -27.87 -15.36 -5.09
C GLU A 101 -28.75 -15.86 -6.24
N LYS A 102 -28.19 -15.83 -7.46
CA LYS A 102 -28.86 -16.29 -8.69
C LYS A 102 -27.91 -17.17 -9.47
N ASP A 103 -28.34 -18.39 -9.79
CA ASP A 103 -27.57 -19.36 -10.59
C ASP A 103 -26.12 -19.61 -10.09
N GLY A 104 -25.91 -19.52 -8.77
CA GLY A 104 -24.60 -19.70 -8.14
C GLY A 104 -23.68 -18.47 -8.18
N MET A 105 -24.16 -17.35 -8.73
CA MET A 105 -23.50 -16.05 -8.73
C MET A 105 -24.09 -15.15 -7.65
N LEU A 106 -23.28 -14.19 -7.17
CA LEU A 106 -23.74 -13.13 -6.27
C LEU A 106 -24.19 -11.92 -7.08
N VAL A 107 -25.38 -11.42 -6.78
CA VAL A 107 -25.94 -10.21 -7.37
C VAL A 107 -25.99 -9.14 -6.29
N LEU A 108 -25.38 -7.98 -6.58
CA LEU A 108 -25.14 -6.90 -5.64
C LEU A 108 -25.53 -5.55 -6.24
N THR A 109 -25.88 -4.60 -5.38
CA THR A 109 -26.11 -3.21 -5.80
C THR A 109 -24.78 -2.50 -6.05
N GLU A 110 -24.80 -1.35 -6.75
CA GLU A 110 -23.61 -0.50 -6.87
C GLU A 110 -23.08 -0.03 -5.50
N ASP A 111 -23.95 0.17 -4.50
CA ASP A 111 -23.56 0.58 -3.15
C ASP A 111 -22.71 -0.52 -2.48
N ASP A 112 -23.15 -1.78 -2.53
CA ASP A 112 -22.40 -2.91 -1.96
C ASP A 112 -21.01 -3.07 -2.63
N VAL A 113 -20.93 -2.85 -3.96
CA VAL A 113 -19.65 -2.91 -4.69
C VAL A 113 -18.75 -1.74 -4.33
N ARG A 114 -19.31 -0.56 -4.08
CA ARG A 114 -18.56 0.63 -3.62
C ARG A 114 -18.02 0.43 -2.21
N GLU A 115 -18.78 -0.20 -1.33
CA GLU A 115 -18.32 -0.56 0.01
C GLU A 115 -17.07 -1.48 -0.05
N ALA A 116 -17.13 -2.55 -0.84
CA ALA A 116 -15.99 -3.44 -1.05
C ALA A 116 -14.79 -2.71 -1.69
N ALA A 117 -15.03 -1.90 -2.72
CA ALA A 117 -13.98 -1.12 -3.38
C ALA A 117 -13.31 -0.13 -2.42
N ASN A 118 -14.07 0.47 -1.51
CA ASN A 118 -13.56 1.37 -0.50
C ASN A 118 -12.61 0.65 0.47
N ALA A 119 -13.02 -0.50 0.99
CA ALA A 119 -12.20 -1.30 1.89
C ALA A 119 -10.87 -1.73 1.23
N LEU A 120 -10.94 -2.16 -0.03
CA LEU A 120 -9.77 -2.59 -0.81
C LEU A 120 -8.84 -1.44 -1.18
N PHE A 121 -9.39 -0.26 -1.43
CA PHE A 121 -8.68 0.83 -2.08
C PHE A 121 -9.08 2.18 -1.51
N ALA A 122 -8.19 2.79 -0.73
CA ALA A 122 -8.42 4.14 -0.19
C ALA A 122 -8.75 5.19 -1.28
N ALA A 123 -8.37 4.97 -2.55
CA ALA A 123 -8.78 5.83 -3.68
C ALA A 123 -10.30 6.02 -3.84
N TYR A 124 -11.10 5.09 -3.32
CA TYR A 124 -12.57 5.09 -3.40
C TYR A 124 -13.24 5.53 -2.09
N ASP A 125 -12.44 5.91 -1.09
CA ASP A 125 -12.91 6.38 0.21
C ASP A 125 -14.03 7.43 0.08
N GLY A 126 -15.07 7.33 0.90
CA GLY A 126 -16.20 8.26 0.92
C GLY A 126 -16.88 8.45 -0.45
N ASN A 127 -16.84 7.44 -1.32
CA ASN A 127 -17.38 7.50 -2.68
C ASN A 127 -16.72 8.57 -3.57
N ARG A 128 -15.47 8.96 -3.29
CA ARG A 128 -14.73 10.01 -4.02
C ARG A 128 -14.50 9.69 -5.50
N LYS A 129 -14.56 8.41 -5.87
CA LYS A 129 -14.30 7.93 -7.22
C LYS A 129 -15.40 6.98 -7.67
N ALA A 130 -15.81 7.11 -8.95
CA ALA A 130 -16.69 6.13 -9.59
C ALA A 130 -15.93 4.82 -9.84
N LEU A 131 -16.66 3.69 -9.77
CA LEU A 131 -16.13 2.39 -10.15
C LEU A 131 -15.59 2.45 -11.61
N PRO A 132 -14.45 1.80 -11.90
CA PRO A 132 -13.89 1.77 -13.24
C PRO A 132 -14.77 0.92 -14.16
N ASP A 133 -14.68 1.14 -15.48
CA ASP A 133 -15.35 0.26 -16.45
C ASP A 133 -14.83 -1.20 -16.30
N ILE A 134 -15.71 -2.18 -16.52
CA ILE A 134 -15.32 -3.59 -16.58
C ILE A 134 -14.54 -3.83 -17.88
N PRO A 135 -13.29 -4.34 -17.84
CA PRO A 135 -12.53 -4.65 -19.05
C PRO A 135 -13.30 -5.64 -19.96
N GLU A 136 -13.22 -5.46 -21.28
CA GLU A 136 -13.98 -6.27 -22.24
C GLU A 136 -13.70 -7.78 -22.15
N ASP A 137 -12.50 -8.15 -21.70
CA ASP A 137 -12.04 -9.53 -21.52
C ASP A 137 -12.24 -10.07 -20.10
N PHE A 138 -12.78 -9.26 -19.17
CA PHE A 138 -13.02 -9.66 -17.80
C PHE A 138 -14.42 -10.27 -17.63
N THR A 139 -14.50 -11.57 -17.42
CA THR A 139 -15.78 -12.31 -17.43
C THR A 139 -16.36 -12.60 -16.05
N ALA A 140 -15.56 -12.45 -14.98
CA ALA A 140 -16.01 -12.77 -13.63
C ALA A 140 -17.04 -11.79 -13.06
N VAL A 141 -17.22 -10.63 -13.72
CA VAL A 141 -18.17 -9.59 -13.32
C VAL A 141 -18.97 -9.13 -14.54
N ALA A 142 -20.27 -8.96 -14.35
CA ALA A 142 -21.16 -8.34 -15.33
C ALA A 142 -21.99 -7.25 -14.67
N TYR A 143 -22.28 -6.19 -15.41
CA TYR A 143 -23.20 -5.12 -14.98
C TYR A 143 -24.46 -5.13 -15.84
N ASP A 144 -25.62 -5.15 -15.19
CA ASP A 144 -26.92 -5.03 -15.84
C ASP A 144 -27.47 -3.62 -15.66
N SER A 145 -27.54 -2.85 -16.76
CA SER A 145 -28.05 -1.48 -16.76
C SER A 145 -29.57 -1.38 -16.59
N GLU A 146 -30.34 -2.46 -16.80
CA GLU A 146 -31.79 -2.43 -16.58
C GLU A 146 -32.14 -2.51 -15.09
N THR A 147 -31.34 -3.26 -14.32
CA THR A 147 -31.53 -3.48 -12.89
C THR A 147 -30.56 -2.68 -12.01
N GLU A 148 -29.53 -2.06 -12.62
CA GLU A 148 -28.45 -1.34 -11.94
C GLU A 148 -27.68 -2.23 -10.95
N GLN A 149 -27.52 -3.51 -11.29
CA GLN A 149 -26.88 -4.52 -10.43
C GLN A 149 -25.63 -5.10 -11.07
N TYR A 150 -24.69 -5.48 -10.21
CA TYR A 150 -23.51 -6.25 -10.58
C TYR A 150 -23.72 -7.72 -10.25
N THR A 151 -23.26 -8.60 -11.14
CA THR A 151 -23.23 -10.04 -10.93
C THR A 151 -21.80 -10.53 -10.89
N PHE A 152 -21.44 -11.28 -9.85
CA PHE A 152 -20.10 -11.80 -9.57
C PHE A 152 -20.07 -13.32 -9.62
N GLU A 153 -19.09 -13.87 -10.34
CA GLU A 153 -18.67 -15.25 -10.15
C GLU A 153 -18.05 -15.41 -8.75
N LYS A 154 -18.39 -16.52 -8.08
CA LYS A 154 -17.77 -16.86 -6.78
C LYS A 154 -16.41 -17.49 -7.02
N LYS A 155 -15.36 -16.90 -6.43
CA LYS A 155 -14.01 -17.46 -6.35
C LYS A 155 -13.79 -18.13 -5.00
N ASP A 156 -12.93 -19.15 -5.00
CA ASP A 156 -12.60 -19.93 -3.82
C ASP A 156 -11.17 -19.59 -3.38
N ALA A 157 -11.02 -19.00 -2.20
CA ALA A 157 -9.75 -18.71 -1.57
C ALA A 157 -9.54 -19.50 -0.26
N LYS A 158 -10.39 -20.50 0.04
CA LYS A 158 -10.41 -21.21 1.34
C LYS A 158 -9.11 -21.95 1.70
N ASP A 159 -8.26 -22.21 0.72
CA ASP A 159 -6.97 -22.87 0.91
C ASP A 159 -5.88 -21.89 1.41
N TRP A 160 -6.24 -20.63 1.61
CA TRP A 160 -5.36 -19.54 2.01
C TRP A 160 -5.94 -18.81 3.21
N GLU A 161 -5.07 -18.41 4.14
CA GLU A 161 -5.44 -17.64 5.32
C GLU A 161 -4.46 -16.48 5.50
N VAL A 162 -4.94 -15.38 6.09
CA VAL A 162 -4.11 -14.27 6.53
C VAL A 162 -3.80 -14.43 8.01
N VAL A 163 -2.51 -14.41 8.35
CA VAL A 163 -2.01 -14.37 9.72
C VAL A 163 -1.44 -12.98 9.97
N VAL A 164 -2.10 -12.20 10.81
CA VAL A 164 -1.55 -10.91 11.27
C VAL A 164 -0.50 -11.16 12.33
N ASN A 165 0.74 -10.80 12.02
CA ASN A 165 1.90 -10.96 12.90
C ASN A 165 2.01 -9.81 13.90
N SER A 166 1.72 -8.59 13.46
CA SER A 166 1.67 -7.39 14.30
C SER A 166 0.86 -6.28 13.63
N CYS A 167 0.32 -5.39 14.44
CA CYS A 167 -0.31 -4.15 14.02
C CYS A 167 0.18 -3.00 14.91
N GLY A 168 0.92 -2.07 14.30
CA GLY A 168 1.33 -0.80 14.89
C GLY A 168 0.23 0.23 14.75
N ASP A 169 -0.01 0.99 15.82
CA ASP A 169 -0.95 2.11 15.87
C ASP A 169 -0.13 3.41 15.92
N HIS A 170 -0.38 4.33 14.99
CA HIS A 170 0.35 5.59 14.89
C HIS A 170 -0.27 6.73 15.71
N GLU A 171 -1.36 6.48 16.44
CA GLU A 171 -2.11 7.45 17.25
C GLU A 171 -2.76 8.60 16.45
N ASP A 172 -2.77 8.52 15.12
CA ASP A 172 -3.39 9.48 14.20
C ASP A 172 -4.56 8.88 13.38
N GLY A 173 -4.99 7.67 13.74
CA GLY A 173 -6.03 6.91 13.02
C GLY A 173 -5.47 6.06 11.88
N THR A 174 -4.15 5.97 11.74
CA THR A 174 -3.49 5.07 10.80
C THR A 174 -2.79 3.91 11.51
N TYR A 175 -2.70 2.79 10.80
CA TYR A 175 -2.15 1.53 11.28
C TYR A 175 -1.19 0.95 10.25
N GLU A 176 -0.12 0.32 10.73
CA GLU A 176 0.82 -0.46 9.91
C GLU A 176 0.78 -1.92 10.36
N ILE A 177 0.40 -2.81 9.46
CA ILE A 177 0.17 -4.22 9.73
C ILE A 177 1.25 -5.04 9.04
N GLN A 178 1.89 -5.94 9.79
CA GLN A 178 2.70 -7.01 9.22
C GLN A 178 1.87 -8.28 9.18
N ALA A 179 1.65 -8.82 7.98
CA ALA A 179 0.80 -9.99 7.78
C ALA A 179 1.47 -11.02 6.86
N SER A 180 1.14 -12.29 7.06
CA SER A 180 1.57 -13.39 6.19
C SER A 180 0.35 -14.05 5.58
N VAL A 181 0.41 -14.34 4.28
CA VAL A 181 -0.53 -15.27 3.65
C VAL A 181 0.06 -16.67 3.80
N VAL A 182 -0.70 -17.58 4.42
CA VAL A 182 -0.32 -18.97 4.63
C VAL A 182 -1.20 -19.89 3.81
N SER A 183 -0.63 -21.00 3.32
CA SER A 183 -1.45 -22.06 2.76
C SER A 183 -2.12 -22.83 3.89
N GLY A 184 -3.46 -22.83 3.95
CA GLY A 184 -4.24 -23.58 4.94
C GLY A 184 -3.96 -25.09 4.91
N THR A 185 -3.50 -25.63 3.76
CA THR A 185 -3.15 -27.06 3.64
C THR A 185 -1.81 -27.44 4.26
N LYS A 186 -0.83 -26.53 4.26
CA LYS A 186 0.53 -26.79 4.74
C LYS A 186 0.89 -26.02 6.02
N GLN A 187 0.09 -25.00 6.36
CA GLN A 187 0.39 -24.00 7.40
C GLN A 187 1.78 -23.37 7.22
N GLU A 188 2.20 -23.22 5.97
CA GLU A 188 3.47 -22.58 5.60
C GLU A 188 3.19 -21.21 4.99
N PRO A 189 3.95 -20.17 5.37
CA PRO A 189 3.85 -18.86 4.74
C PRO A 189 4.27 -18.95 3.27
N VAL A 190 3.49 -18.31 2.40
CA VAL A 190 3.79 -18.18 0.97
C VAL A 190 4.22 -16.77 0.59
N ALA A 191 3.75 -15.77 1.32
CA ALA A 191 4.18 -14.40 1.19
C ALA A 191 3.97 -13.62 2.48
N ASP A 192 4.82 -12.62 2.71
CA ASP A 192 4.68 -11.63 3.78
C ASP A 192 4.39 -10.25 3.18
N TYR A 193 3.62 -9.45 3.91
CA TYR A 193 3.11 -8.14 3.48
C TYR A 193 3.26 -7.09 4.58
N SER A 194 3.59 -5.86 4.16
CA SER A 194 3.46 -4.61 4.92
C SER A 194 2.20 -3.91 4.43
N VAL A 195 1.26 -3.62 5.32
CA VAL A 195 -0.08 -3.15 4.96
C VAL A 195 -0.43 -1.91 5.76
N GLY A 196 -0.64 -0.80 5.07
CA GLY A 196 -1.17 0.43 5.63
C GLY A 196 -2.69 0.38 5.67
N MET A 197 -3.27 0.79 6.79
CA MET A 197 -4.72 0.77 7.02
C MET A 197 -5.15 2.04 7.78
N GLN A 198 -6.36 2.51 7.54
CA GLN A 198 -6.98 3.59 8.32
C GLN A 198 -8.51 3.46 8.32
N ASP A 199 -9.18 4.24 9.16
CA ASP A 199 -10.65 4.33 9.17
C ASP A 199 -11.17 4.76 7.79
N THR A 200 -12.29 4.17 7.36
CA THR A 200 -13.01 4.62 6.18
C THR A 200 -13.98 5.76 6.51
N SER A 201 -14.18 6.67 5.56
CA SER A 201 -15.26 7.65 5.56
C SER A 201 -16.48 7.19 4.75
N TYR A 202 -16.54 5.91 4.39
CA TYR A 202 -17.69 5.34 3.70
C TYR A 202 -18.96 5.45 4.55
N GLU A 203 -20.00 6.03 3.95
CA GLU A 203 -21.32 6.12 4.54
C GLU A 203 -22.30 5.41 3.60
N GLY A 204 -22.44 4.09 3.77
CA GLY A 204 -23.31 3.22 2.99
C GLY A 204 -24.72 3.07 3.57
N THR A 205 -25.55 2.30 2.88
CA THR A 205 -26.92 2.01 3.33
C THR A 205 -27.01 0.83 4.30
N GLY A 206 -26.62 1.01 5.57
CA GLY A 206 -26.80 -0.03 6.58
C GLY A 206 -25.72 -0.06 7.67
N LYS A 207 -25.57 -1.21 8.33
CA LYS A 207 -24.36 -1.47 9.14
C LYS A 207 -23.23 -1.77 8.14
N PRO A 208 -22.11 -1.03 8.17
CA PRO A 208 -20.99 -1.32 7.28
C PRO A 208 -20.39 -2.71 7.57
N LEU A 209 -19.93 -3.38 6.52
CA LEU A 209 -19.13 -4.61 6.58
C LEU A 209 -17.66 -4.29 6.90
N TYR A 210 -17.18 -3.12 6.46
CA TYR A 210 -15.81 -2.69 6.63
C TYR A 210 -15.74 -1.34 7.32
N HIS A 211 -15.02 -1.28 8.44
CA HIS A 211 -14.76 -0.06 9.19
C HIS A 211 -13.43 0.61 8.80
N TYR A 212 -12.59 -0.11 8.06
CA TYR A 212 -11.26 0.33 7.65
C TYR A 212 -11.08 0.16 6.14
N MET A 213 -10.05 0.81 5.62
CA MET A 213 -9.61 0.70 4.24
C MET A 213 -8.10 0.54 4.15
N ILE A 214 -7.64 -0.13 3.09
CA ILE A 214 -6.23 -0.31 2.79
C ILE A 214 -5.67 0.90 2.04
N THR A 215 -4.60 1.49 2.59
CA THR A 215 -3.88 2.62 2.01
C THR A 215 -2.65 2.16 1.24
N THR A 216 -1.97 1.13 1.72
CA THR A 216 -0.81 0.50 1.07
C THR A 216 -0.85 -1.01 1.25
N PHE A 217 -0.30 -1.76 0.29
CA PHE A 217 -0.26 -3.21 0.35
C PHE A 217 0.99 -3.72 -0.39
N ASP A 218 2.07 -3.95 0.35
CA ASP A 218 3.38 -4.24 -0.21
C ASP A 218 3.83 -5.63 0.18
N GLN A 219 4.11 -6.48 -0.82
CA GLN A 219 4.70 -7.77 -0.57
C GLN A 219 6.18 -7.59 -0.19
N THR A 220 6.52 -7.88 1.05
CA THR A 220 7.89 -7.75 1.57
C THR A 220 8.72 -9.01 1.32
N LYS A 221 8.05 -10.16 1.18
CA LYS A 221 8.72 -11.45 0.95
C LYS A 221 7.82 -12.43 0.21
N SER A 222 8.43 -13.27 -0.63
CA SER A 222 7.82 -14.48 -1.19
C SER A 222 8.60 -15.71 -0.79
N TYR A 223 7.90 -16.82 -0.60
CA TYR A 223 8.49 -18.11 -0.29
C TYR A 223 8.30 -19.03 -1.51
N GLU A 224 9.41 -19.53 -2.08
CA GLU A 224 9.31 -20.45 -3.21
C GLU A 224 8.49 -21.68 -2.82
N LYS A 225 7.49 -21.99 -3.64
CA LYS A 225 6.68 -23.21 -3.53
C LYS A 225 7.63 -24.38 -3.73
N GLY A 226 8.02 -25.05 -2.64
CA GLY A 226 8.98 -26.15 -2.65
C GLY A 226 8.73 -27.08 -3.84
N SER A 227 9.63 -27.02 -4.82
CA SER A 227 9.62 -27.86 -6.01
C SER A 227 9.65 -29.31 -5.54
N GLY A 228 8.58 -30.03 -5.83
CA GLY A 228 8.58 -31.48 -5.72
C GLY A 228 9.68 -32.04 -6.61
N ASP A 229 10.59 -32.77 -5.98
CA ASP A 229 11.61 -33.64 -6.56
C ASP A 229 11.33 -34.02 -8.02
N THR A 230 12.05 -33.37 -8.93
CA THR A 230 12.54 -34.01 -10.15
C THR A 230 13.99 -33.66 -10.28
N GLY A 231 14.83 -34.52 -9.68
CA GLY A 231 16.27 -34.46 -9.82
C GLY A 231 16.70 -34.28 -11.27
N SER A 232 17.43 -33.20 -11.52
CA SER A 232 18.40 -33.13 -12.60
C SER A 232 19.69 -32.60 -11.99
N ASN A 233 20.62 -33.51 -11.74
CA ASN A 233 21.99 -33.17 -11.46
C ASN A 233 22.51 -32.31 -12.61
N ASP A 234 22.93 -31.08 -12.32
CA ASP A 234 24.06 -30.53 -13.06
C ASP A 234 25.03 -29.88 -12.09
N GLU A 235 26.19 -30.51 -12.06
CA GLU A 235 27.31 -30.26 -11.17
C GLU A 235 28.34 -29.50 -12.01
N SER A 236 28.54 -28.22 -11.74
CA SER A 236 29.73 -27.52 -12.23
C SER A 236 30.12 -26.37 -11.30
N ASP A 237 30.83 -26.79 -10.25
CA ASP A 237 32.17 -26.36 -9.87
C ASP A 237 32.51 -24.85 -9.85
N LYS A 238 32.88 -24.43 -8.65
CA LYS A 238 33.55 -23.15 -8.37
C LYS A 238 34.98 -23.21 -8.86
N THR A 239 35.45 -22.17 -9.54
CA THR A 239 36.85 -21.75 -9.39
C THR A 239 37.00 -20.23 -9.40
N ASP A 240 37.76 -19.77 -8.41
CA ASP A 240 38.28 -18.43 -8.20
C ASP A 240 39.03 -17.87 -9.42
N THR A 241 39.15 -16.54 -9.51
CA THR A 241 40.44 -15.84 -9.32
C THR A 241 40.30 -14.35 -9.62
N ALA A 242 40.61 -13.52 -8.63
CA ALA A 242 41.03 -12.13 -8.82
C ALA A 242 42.56 -12.07 -9.02
N GLY A 243 43.04 -11.22 -9.93
CA GLY A 243 44.44 -10.80 -9.93
C GLY A 243 44.98 -10.22 -11.25
N GLY A 244 45.24 -8.91 -11.26
CA GLY A 244 46.55 -8.37 -11.68
C GLY A 244 46.78 -8.02 -13.16
N GLN A 245 46.59 -6.72 -13.45
CA GLN A 245 47.47 -5.78 -14.18
C GLN A 245 48.25 -6.14 -15.48
N GLU A 246 48.20 -5.12 -16.35
CA GLU A 246 49.24 -4.56 -17.23
C GLU A 246 49.30 -4.91 -18.74
N GLN A 247 48.83 -3.93 -19.51
CA GLN A 247 49.52 -3.19 -20.60
C GLN A 247 49.93 -3.94 -21.89
N THR A 248 49.49 -3.41 -23.04
CA THR A 248 50.35 -2.79 -24.10
C THR A 248 49.57 -2.48 -25.38
N GLY A 249 49.97 -1.40 -26.09
CA GLY A 249 49.86 -1.27 -27.55
C GLY A 249 48.59 -0.61 -28.11
N THR A 250 48.45 0.71 -28.13
CA THR A 250 48.97 1.68 -29.14
C THR A 250 48.34 1.59 -30.53
N ASP A 251 47.60 2.65 -30.90
CA ASP A 251 47.70 3.48 -32.13
C ASP A 251 46.30 3.97 -32.54
N ASN A 252 45.92 5.24 -32.39
CA ASN A 252 46.45 6.52 -32.90
C ASN A 252 45.53 7.09 -33.99
N ASN A 253 44.76 8.12 -33.61
CA ASN A 253 45.08 9.52 -33.94
C ASN A 253 44.01 10.31 -34.72
N SER A 254 43.83 11.53 -34.19
CA SER A 254 43.54 12.80 -34.85
C SER A 254 42.09 13.10 -35.28
N GLY A 255 41.49 14.23 -34.92
CA GLY A 255 42.02 15.37 -34.20
C GLY A 255 41.15 16.63 -34.39
N THR A 256 41.11 17.43 -33.32
CA THR A 256 41.06 18.91 -33.28
C THR A 256 39.82 19.68 -33.76
N GLY A 257 39.40 20.65 -32.93
CA GLY A 257 38.67 21.85 -33.35
C GLY A 257 37.88 22.50 -32.21
N ALA A 258 38.38 23.61 -31.70
CA ALA A 258 37.95 24.27 -30.46
C ALA A 258 36.86 25.36 -30.65
N ASP A 259 36.24 25.68 -29.52
CA ASP A 259 35.92 27.03 -29.00
C ASP A 259 34.66 27.84 -29.41
N ASN A 260 34.00 28.26 -28.32
CA ASN A 260 33.35 29.54 -28.00
C ASN A 260 31.87 29.80 -28.34
N ASN A 261 31.06 29.61 -27.29
CA ASN A 261 30.35 30.65 -26.54
C ASN A 261 29.71 31.80 -27.36
N ASP A 262 28.38 31.83 -27.40
CA ASP A 262 27.66 33.11 -27.39
C ASP A 262 26.33 33.02 -26.64
N ASN A 263 26.12 34.03 -25.81
CA ASN A 263 24.99 34.23 -24.91
C ASN A 263 24.04 35.20 -25.59
N THR A 264 22.81 34.77 -25.89
CA THR A 264 21.72 35.73 -26.14
C THR A 264 20.40 35.23 -25.56
N ASN A 265 20.06 35.87 -24.44
CA ASN A 265 18.73 35.98 -23.87
C ASN A 265 17.71 36.44 -24.95
N SER A 266 16.69 35.63 -25.20
CA SER A 266 15.43 36.07 -25.81
C SER A 266 14.32 35.14 -25.32
N GLN A 267 13.34 35.74 -24.65
CA GLN A 267 12.13 35.11 -24.18
C GLN A 267 11.44 34.34 -25.32
N GLN A 268 11.37 33.03 -25.21
CA GLN A 268 10.34 32.22 -25.84
C GLN A 268 9.80 31.23 -24.82
N LYS A 269 8.57 31.49 -24.40
CA LYS A 269 7.65 30.49 -23.85
C LYS A 269 7.54 29.35 -24.88
N PRO A 270 7.99 28.12 -24.59
CA PRO A 270 7.62 26.98 -25.40
C PRO A 270 6.28 26.50 -24.85
N SER A 271 5.20 26.69 -25.62
CA SER A 271 4.03 25.82 -25.48
C SER A 271 4.45 24.43 -25.96
N ASN A 272 4.90 23.57 -25.05
CA ASN A 272 5.14 22.17 -25.37
C ASN A 272 3.82 21.44 -25.47
N THR A 273 3.32 21.35 -26.69
CA THR A 273 2.25 20.41 -27.03
C THR A 273 2.95 19.13 -27.49
N GLY A 274 2.91 18.05 -26.70
CA GLY A 274 2.87 16.69 -27.26
C GLY A 274 3.99 15.69 -26.95
N LYS A 275 5.00 15.97 -26.11
CA LYS A 275 5.92 14.90 -25.66
C LYS A 275 5.57 14.48 -24.24
N LYS A 276 4.97 13.29 -24.10
CA LYS A 276 4.85 12.62 -22.81
C LYS A 276 6.15 11.88 -22.50
N ILE A 277 6.69 12.04 -21.31
CA ILE A 277 7.81 11.24 -20.79
C ILE A 277 7.30 9.85 -20.39
N SER A 278 8.18 8.85 -20.32
CA SER A 278 7.81 7.52 -19.81
C SER A 278 7.68 7.48 -18.29
N GLN A 279 7.13 6.40 -17.74
CA GLN A 279 7.09 6.18 -16.29
C GLN A 279 8.50 6.08 -15.70
N GLU A 280 9.44 5.45 -16.40
CA GLU A 280 10.84 5.34 -15.97
C GLU A 280 11.55 6.70 -16.00
N GLU A 281 11.29 7.51 -17.03
CA GLU A 281 11.78 8.90 -17.09
C GLU A 281 11.19 9.74 -15.96
N ALA A 282 9.91 9.51 -15.62
CA ALA A 282 9.25 10.18 -14.51
C ALA A 282 9.80 9.73 -13.15
N LEU A 283 10.06 8.44 -12.95
CA LEU A 283 10.69 7.91 -11.74
C LEU A 283 12.08 8.54 -11.54
N ALA A 284 12.89 8.59 -12.60
CA ALA A 284 14.20 9.24 -12.52
C ALA A 284 14.11 10.72 -12.11
N LEU A 285 13.05 11.43 -12.49
CA LEU A 285 12.78 12.80 -12.04
C LEU A 285 12.33 12.84 -10.58
N ALA A 286 11.54 11.88 -10.12
CA ALA A 286 11.14 11.75 -8.72
C ALA A 286 12.35 11.50 -7.80
N GLU A 287 13.25 10.61 -8.21
CA GLU A 287 14.47 10.25 -7.47
C GLU A 287 15.46 11.42 -7.35
N ASN A 288 15.56 12.28 -8.38
CA ASN A 288 16.61 13.31 -8.49
C ASN A 288 16.57 14.35 -7.35
N GLY A 289 15.43 14.51 -6.67
CA GLY A 289 15.26 15.46 -5.55
C GLY A 289 15.42 14.86 -4.15
N ILE A 290 15.52 13.53 -4.03
CA ILE A 290 15.34 12.82 -2.75
C ILE A 290 16.46 11.80 -2.54
N GLY A 291 16.67 10.94 -3.54
CA GLY A 291 17.48 9.74 -3.46
C GLY A 291 16.93 8.72 -4.43
N LYS A 292 17.79 7.84 -4.94
CA LYS A 292 17.35 6.73 -5.79
C LYS A 292 16.58 5.71 -4.97
N ASP A 293 15.70 4.98 -5.62
CA ASP A 293 15.15 3.75 -5.05
C ASP A 293 16.28 2.81 -4.59
N GLY A 294 16.16 2.29 -3.38
CA GLY A 294 17.20 1.49 -2.73
C GLY A 294 18.37 2.29 -2.13
N ALA A 295 18.40 3.62 -2.24
CA ALA A 295 19.42 4.44 -1.58
C ALA A 295 19.10 4.65 -0.11
N THR A 296 20.12 4.68 0.74
CA THR A 296 19.98 4.99 2.17
C THR A 296 19.78 6.49 2.37
N ASP A 297 18.72 6.86 3.08
CA ASP A 297 18.53 8.18 3.64
C ASP A 297 19.61 8.45 4.70
N PRO A 298 20.49 9.46 4.49
CA PRO A 298 21.57 9.74 5.41
C PRO A 298 21.10 10.27 6.77
N GLU A 299 19.88 10.79 6.89
CA GLU A 299 19.37 11.34 8.15
C GLU A 299 18.82 10.24 9.07
N THR A 300 18.13 9.26 8.50
CA THR A 300 17.45 8.21 9.26
C THR A 300 18.15 6.86 9.21
N GLY A 301 18.96 6.60 8.17
CA GLY A 301 19.54 5.29 7.90
C GLY A 301 18.58 4.31 7.22
N ASN A 302 17.33 4.73 6.95
CA ASN A 302 16.35 3.92 6.24
C ASN A 302 16.61 3.93 4.73
N ILE A 303 16.04 2.98 4.00
CA ILE A 303 16.20 2.89 2.55
C ILE A 303 14.99 3.55 1.87
N TYR A 304 15.21 4.42 0.89
CA TYR A 304 14.11 4.95 0.08
C TYR A 304 13.49 3.85 -0.79
N SER A 305 12.16 3.78 -0.79
CA SER A 305 11.38 2.90 -1.65
C SER A 305 10.36 3.71 -2.45
N PHE A 306 10.33 3.52 -3.77
CA PHE A 306 9.37 4.16 -4.66
C PHE A 306 8.39 3.15 -5.27
N GLY A 307 7.10 3.35 -5.05
CA GLY A 307 6.02 2.56 -5.67
C GLY A 307 5.22 3.39 -6.68
N PHE A 308 4.97 2.88 -7.89
CA PHE A 308 4.12 3.60 -8.85
C PHE A 308 2.63 3.40 -8.53
N GLU A 309 1.97 4.47 -8.11
CA GLU A 309 0.54 4.52 -7.83
C GLU A 309 -0.23 5.15 -8.99
N GLY A 310 0.12 4.83 -10.23
CA GLY A 310 -0.62 5.22 -11.45
C GLY A 310 -0.68 6.72 -11.76
N MET A 311 -1.72 7.09 -12.50
CA MET A 311 -1.88 8.42 -13.06
C MET A 311 -2.93 9.22 -12.29
N THR A 312 -2.62 10.47 -11.95
CA THR A 312 -3.57 11.41 -11.33
C THR A 312 -3.67 12.71 -12.10
N LYS A 313 -4.80 13.42 -11.95
CA LYS A 313 -5.01 14.72 -12.58
C LYS A 313 -5.15 15.80 -11.52
N ILE A 314 -4.23 16.75 -11.53
CA ILE A 314 -4.17 17.86 -10.58
C ILE A 314 -4.28 19.16 -11.37
N ASP A 315 -5.28 19.99 -11.07
CA ASP A 315 -5.55 21.26 -11.76
C ASP A 315 -5.57 21.14 -13.29
N GLY A 316 -6.07 20.02 -13.81
CA GLY A 316 -6.17 19.76 -15.24
C GLY A 316 -4.91 19.17 -15.89
N VAL A 317 -3.81 19.03 -15.17
CA VAL A 317 -2.53 18.43 -15.64
C VAL A 317 -2.44 16.98 -15.18
N GLU A 318 -2.05 16.07 -16.07
CA GLU A 318 -1.81 14.66 -15.73
C GLU A 318 -0.41 14.46 -15.15
N TYR A 319 -0.32 13.67 -14.09
CA TYR A 319 0.89 13.32 -13.37
C TYR A 319 1.04 11.81 -13.21
N TYR A 320 2.27 11.32 -13.31
CA TYR A 320 2.70 10.05 -12.70
C TYR A 320 2.75 10.26 -11.19
N ASN A 321 2.08 9.39 -10.44
CA ASN A 321 2.05 9.41 -8.98
C ASN A 321 2.95 8.28 -8.44
N PHE A 322 3.99 8.64 -7.70
CA PHE A 322 4.86 7.67 -7.02
C PHE A 322 4.70 7.81 -5.52
N ARG A 323 4.36 6.73 -4.82
CA ARG A 323 4.50 6.66 -3.37
C ARG A 323 5.98 6.62 -3.02
N LEU A 324 6.37 7.45 -2.08
CA LEU A 324 7.66 7.40 -1.42
C LEU A 324 7.47 6.85 0.00
N SER A 325 8.23 5.81 0.31
CA SER A 325 8.28 5.20 1.64
C SER A 325 9.73 5.07 2.10
N TRP A 326 9.92 4.93 3.41
CA TRP A 326 11.13 4.35 3.98
C TRP A 326 10.93 2.85 4.16
N LEU A 327 11.80 2.04 3.56
CA LEU A 327 12.02 0.69 4.03
C LEU A 327 12.87 0.78 5.31
N VAL A 328 12.20 0.61 6.44
CA VAL A 328 12.80 0.61 7.78
C VAL A 328 13.53 -0.71 7.98
N VAL A 329 14.72 -0.63 8.56
CA VAL A 329 15.55 -1.80 8.85
C VAL A 329 15.64 -2.05 10.36
N ASP A 330 15.68 -3.32 10.74
CA ASP A 330 15.88 -3.72 12.12
C ASP A 330 17.31 -3.43 12.62
N GLU A 331 17.59 -3.67 13.91
CA GLU A 331 18.93 -3.49 14.49
C GLU A 331 20.02 -4.37 13.83
N SER A 332 19.62 -5.39 13.08
CA SER A 332 20.51 -6.29 12.33
C SER A 332 20.69 -5.86 10.86
N GLY A 333 20.01 -4.80 10.41
CA GLY A 333 20.06 -4.28 9.05
C GLY A 333 19.17 -5.02 8.05
N ASN A 334 18.22 -5.86 8.50
CA ASN A 334 17.24 -6.51 7.63
C ASN A 334 16.03 -5.61 7.44
N ALA A 335 15.40 -5.68 6.27
CA ALA A 335 14.11 -5.03 6.03
C ALA A 335 13.07 -5.52 7.06
N ASP A 336 12.44 -4.58 7.75
CA ASP A 336 11.43 -4.82 8.77
C ASP A 336 10.04 -4.45 8.23
N HIS A 337 9.81 -3.17 7.94
CA HIS A 337 8.54 -2.66 7.41
C HIS A 337 8.75 -1.46 6.50
N SER A 338 7.76 -1.15 5.66
CA SER A 338 7.74 0.09 4.89
C SER A 338 6.90 1.13 5.60
N SER A 339 7.45 2.31 5.83
CA SER A 339 6.74 3.45 6.42
C SER A 339 6.49 4.50 5.34
N TYR A 340 5.22 4.83 5.09
CA TYR A 340 4.83 5.86 4.13
C TYR A 340 5.39 7.24 4.51
N LEU A 341 5.89 7.98 3.53
CA LEU A 341 6.37 9.35 3.70
C LEU A 341 5.48 10.38 3.01
N THR A 342 5.35 10.24 1.70
CA THR A 342 4.66 11.21 0.83
C THR A 342 4.46 10.59 -0.56
N ASN A 343 3.78 11.31 -1.44
CA ASN A 343 3.72 11.01 -2.85
C ASN A 343 4.49 12.05 -3.67
N ILE A 344 5.16 11.60 -4.71
CA ILE A 344 5.87 12.41 -5.69
C ILE A 344 5.10 12.38 -7.01
N PHE A 345 4.67 13.54 -7.45
CA PHE A 345 3.89 13.72 -8.66
C PHE A 345 4.76 14.33 -9.74
N VAL A 346 4.96 13.62 -10.85
CA VAL A 346 5.74 14.09 -11.99
C VAL A 346 4.81 14.29 -13.19
N SER A 347 4.72 15.51 -13.71
CA SER A 347 3.81 15.79 -14.82
C SER A 347 4.19 14.96 -16.04
N THR A 348 3.19 14.59 -16.85
CA THR A 348 3.42 13.75 -18.02
C THR A 348 4.37 14.36 -19.05
N ASP A 349 4.60 15.67 -19.03
CA ASP A 349 5.57 16.35 -19.88
C ASP A 349 6.95 16.57 -19.20
N GLY A 350 7.12 16.08 -17.96
CA GLY A 350 8.32 16.23 -17.14
C GLY A 350 8.61 17.63 -16.63
N SER A 351 7.70 18.59 -16.84
CA SER A 351 7.92 20.00 -16.52
C SER A 351 7.73 20.34 -15.03
N SER A 352 7.04 19.48 -14.28
CA SER A 352 6.67 19.72 -12.88
C SER A 352 6.88 18.46 -12.05
N VAL A 353 7.59 18.61 -10.92
CA VAL A 353 7.64 17.62 -9.84
C VAL A 353 7.05 18.24 -8.59
N LYS A 354 6.13 17.56 -7.92
CA LYS A 354 5.47 18.03 -6.69
C LYS A 354 5.54 16.94 -5.64
N GLN A 355 5.57 17.34 -4.38
CA GLN A 355 5.34 16.44 -3.25
C GLN A 355 3.96 16.71 -2.68
N GLY A 356 3.23 15.66 -2.34
CA GLY A 356 1.94 15.81 -1.70
C GLY A 356 1.60 14.61 -0.84
N SER A 357 0.79 14.86 0.17
CA SER A 357 0.22 13.82 1.02
C SER A 357 -1.29 13.83 0.86
N ARG A 358 -1.91 12.73 1.27
CA ARG A 358 -3.35 12.62 1.22
C ARG A 358 -3.95 13.32 2.45
N GLY A 359 -4.85 14.27 2.21
CA GLY A 359 -5.65 14.90 3.25
C GLY A 359 -6.69 13.94 3.82
N THR A 360 -7.28 14.29 4.96
CA THR A 360 -8.35 13.51 5.61
C THR A 360 -9.61 13.42 4.75
N ASP A 361 -9.82 14.42 3.88
CA ASP A 361 -10.87 14.45 2.87
C ASP A 361 -10.49 13.75 1.55
N GLY A 362 -9.36 13.03 1.54
CA GLY A 362 -8.86 12.26 0.40
C GLY A 362 -8.30 13.08 -0.73
N SER A 363 -8.34 14.41 -0.63
CA SER A 363 -7.72 15.31 -1.58
C SER A 363 -6.20 15.26 -1.44
N TRP A 364 -5.49 15.68 -2.49
CA TRP A 364 -4.04 15.82 -2.42
C TRP A 364 -3.68 17.19 -1.86
N GLU A 365 -2.96 17.19 -0.74
CA GLU A 365 -2.37 18.37 -0.15
C GLU A 365 -0.92 18.46 -0.61
N PHE A 366 -0.57 19.54 -1.32
CA PHE A 366 0.77 19.72 -1.87
C PHE A 366 1.63 20.61 -0.97
N ASN A 367 2.86 20.19 -0.74
CA ASN A 367 3.85 21.01 -0.06
C ASN A 367 4.17 22.26 -0.92
N ALA A 368 4.16 23.43 -0.29
CA ALA A 368 4.32 24.73 -0.94
C ALA A 368 5.77 25.08 -1.30
#